data_AF-A0A175YDL3-F1
#
_entry.id   AF-A0A175YDL3-F1
#
_cell.length_a   1.000
_cell.length_b   1.000
_cell.length_c   1.000
_cell.angle_alpha   90.00
_cell.angle_beta   90.00
_cell.angle_gamma   90.00
#
_symmetry.space_group_name_H-M   'P 1'
#
loop_
_entity.id
_entity.type
_entity.pdbx_description
1 polymer ?
#
loop_
_entity_poly.entity_id
_entity_poly.type
_entity_poly.pdbx_seq_one_letter_code
_entity_poly.pdbx_strand_id
1 'polypeptide(L)'
;MPKAYFYAVKDCFCEKTWSDSPQYKIGYCQQCPNKVQWPANLGPKPPLYFNAGMFVYEPSLSIYDDLLSSVKTTPPTSFAEQDFLNMFFRDGYKPIPSDYNLVHRIEEENMDRKDIKKLVKMWWDIYDDKSLDYKPTTISAPIVAAAEVDHEGIAELLAALSKSGIVKIISTPPAA
;
A
#
# COMPACT_ATOMS: atom_id res chain seq x y z
N MET A 1 14.91 -13.50 -2.35
CA MET A 1 15.09 -12.29 -3.18
C MET A 1 14.57 -11.09 -2.40
N PRO A 2 15.11 -9.87 -2.55
CA PRO A 2 14.49 -8.70 -1.94
C PRO A 2 13.06 -8.58 -2.46
N LYS A 3 12.09 -8.45 -1.55
CA LYS A 3 10.69 -8.25 -1.94
C LYS A 3 10.57 -6.91 -2.66
N ALA A 4 9.75 -6.86 -3.72
CA ALA A 4 9.59 -5.66 -4.52
C ALA A 4 9.15 -4.45 -3.68
N TYR A 5 9.35 -3.25 -4.23
CA TYR A 5 8.96 -2.05 -3.52
C TYR A 5 7.45 -1.95 -3.37
N PHE A 6 7.04 -1.58 -2.16
CA PHE A 6 5.65 -1.39 -1.78
C PHE A 6 5.52 0.01 -1.20
N TYR A 7 4.77 0.86 -1.87
CA TYR A 7 4.62 2.26 -1.51
C TYR A 7 3.27 2.47 -0.86
N ALA A 8 3.26 2.93 0.39
CA ALA A 8 2.02 3.13 1.14
C ALA A 8 2.18 4.25 2.15
N VAL A 9 1.07 4.80 2.60
CA VAL A 9 1.09 5.83 3.64
C VAL A 9 1.23 5.18 5.01
N LYS A 10 2.06 5.77 5.87
CA LYS A 10 2.16 5.35 7.28
C LYS A 10 0.79 5.42 7.94
N ASP A 11 0.42 4.41 8.72
CA ASP A 11 -0.80 4.50 9.52
C ASP A 11 -0.64 5.52 10.68
N CYS A 12 -1.73 5.97 11.28
CA CYS A 12 -1.70 6.92 12.37
C CYS A 12 -2.11 6.30 13.71
N PHE A 13 -1.12 6.09 14.55
CA PHE A 13 -1.34 5.60 15.92
C PHE A 13 -2.02 6.61 16.86
N CYS A 14 -2.39 7.80 16.38
CA CYS A 14 -3.28 8.70 17.13
C CYS A 14 -4.77 8.37 16.92
N GLU A 15 -5.12 7.50 15.97
CA GLU A 15 -6.52 7.16 15.71
C GLU A 15 -7.08 6.25 16.80
N LYS A 16 -8.39 6.40 17.08
CA LYS A 16 -9.09 5.63 18.12
C LYS A 16 -9.08 4.13 17.86
N THR A 17 -8.97 3.71 16.60
CA THR A 17 -8.75 2.31 16.19
C THR A 17 -7.53 1.68 16.85
N TRP A 18 -6.54 2.50 17.21
CA TRP A 18 -5.32 2.09 17.90
C TRP A 18 -5.41 2.20 19.43
N SER A 19 -6.58 2.47 20.03
CA SER A 19 -6.70 2.81 21.47
C SER A 19 -6.10 1.79 22.43
N ASP A 20 -6.10 0.51 22.04
CA ASP A 20 -5.57 -0.57 22.86
C ASP A 20 -4.05 -0.76 22.71
N SER A 21 -3.44 -0.14 21.70
CA SER A 21 -2.01 -0.25 21.43
C SER A 21 -1.16 0.54 22.44
N PRO A 22 0.06 0.06 22.76
CA PRO A 22 1.03 0.84 23.54
C PRO A 22 1.34 2.20 22.91
N GLN A 23 1.43 2.28 21.58
CA GLN A 23 1.74 3.47 20.81
C GLN A 23 0.71 4.58 21.07
N TYR A 24 -0.59 4.24 20.99
CA TYR A 24 -1.67 5.18 21.30
C TYR A 24 -1.64 5.62 22.76
N LYS A 25 -1.48 4.67 23.69
CA LYS A 25 -1.48 4.94 25.14
C LYS A 25 -0.38 5.91 25.59
N ILE A 26 0.78 5.89 24.94
CA ILE A 26 1.88 6.82 25.21
C ILE A 26 1.81 8.10 24.35
N GLY A 27 0.83 8.20 23.44
CA GLY A 27 0.69 9.33 22.51
C GLY A 27 1.73 9.37 21.39
N TYR A 28 2.45 8.27 21.16
CA TYR A 28 3.45 8.17 20.10
C TYR A 28 2.77 7.98 18.74
N CYS A 29 3.17 8.78 17.76
CA CYS A 29 2.71 8.65 16.38
C CYS A 29 3.85 8.74 15.37
N GLN A 30 3.93 7.75 14.48
CA GLN A 30 4.95 7.67 13.43
C GLN A 30 4.77 8.72 12.33
N GLN A 31 3.56 9.29 12.17
CA GLN A 31 3.35 10.44 11.30
C GLN A 31 3.82 11.75 11.95
N CYS A 32 3.76 11.84 13.28
CA CYS A 32 4.11 13.03 14.06
C CYS A 32 5.23 12.75 15.08
N PRO A 33 6.43 12.35 14.64
CA PRO A 33 7.50 11.91 15.54
C PRO A 33 7.98 12.99 16.51
N ASN A 34 7.75 14.26 16.18
CA ASN A 34 8.13 15.39 17.04
C ASN A 34 7.18 15.61 18.22
N LYS A 35 5.95 15.06 18.17
CA LYS A 35 4.95 15.23 19.24
C LYS A 35 5.33 14.47 20.50
N VAL A 36 5.73 13.21 20.35
CA VAL A 36 6.23 12.34 21.41
C VAL A 36 7.37 11.50 20.84
N GLN A 37 8.55 11.59 21.46
CA GLN A 37 9.70 10.76 21.11
C GLN A 37 9.50 9.33 21.64
N TRP A 38 9.98 8.33 20.91
CA TRP A 38 9.88 6.94 21.36
C TRP A 38 10.68 6.73 22.66
N PRO A 39 10.05 6.29 23.77
CA PRO A 39 10.73 6.12 25.05
C PRO A 39 11.80 5.01 24.99
N ALA A 40 13.05 5.32 25.37
CA ALA A 40 14.16 4.37 25.30
C ALA A 40 13.97 3.12 26.18
N ASN A 41 13.21 3.23 27.27
CA ASN A 41 12.88 2.13 28.17
C ASN A 41 11.90 1.12 27.56
N LEU A 42 11.23 1.44 26.45
CA LEU A 42 10.35 0.52 25.72
C LEU A 42 11.10 -0.31 24.67
N GLY A 43 12.43 -0.20 24.62
CA GLY A 43 13.26 -0.91 23.66
C GLY A 43 13.33 -0.23 22.30
N PRO A 44 13.72 -0.96 21.23
CA PRO A 44 13.84 -0.38 19.91
C PRO A 44 12.49 0.12 19.40
N LYS A 45 12.53 1.23 18.66
CA LYS A 45 11.36 1.79 17.99
C LYS A 45 10.74 0.73 17.06
N PRO A 46 9.42 0.55 17.06
CA PRO A 46 8.77 -0.43 16.20
C PRO A 46 9.04 -0.12 14.72
N PRO A 47 9.03 -1.14 13.84
CA PRO A 47 9.04 -0.93 12.40
C PRO A 47 7.94 0.04 11.96
N LEU A 48 8.17 0.73 10.84
CA LEU A 48 7.12 1.54 10.24
C LEU A 48 5.97 0.63 9.82
N TYR A 49 4.75 1.10 10.06
CA TYR A 49 3.53 0.36 9.78
C TYR A 49 2.67 1.19 8.82
N PHE A 50 2.22 0.64 7.70
CA PHE A 50 1.40 1.36 6.73
C PHE A 50 -0.09 1.06 6.87
N ASN A 51 -0.89 2.01 6.44
CA ASN A 51 -2.30 1.81 6.16
C ASN A 51 -2.46 1.14 4.80
N ALA A 52 -3.29 0.10 4.70
CA ALA A 52 -3.49 -0.67 3.47
C ALA A 52 -4.61 -0.13 2.56
N GLY A 53 -5.30 0.96 2.95
CA GLY A 53 -6.37 1.55 2.14
C GLY A 53 -5.91 2.21 0.84
N MET A 54 -4.63 2.58 0.74
CA MET A 54 -4.02 3.11 -0.48
C MET A 54 -2.54 2.73 -0.54
N PHE A 55 -2.16 2.05 -1.63
CA PHE A 55 -0.78 1.67 -1.89
C PHE A 55 -0.51 1.52 -3.39
N VAL A 56 0.78 1.55 -3.75
CA VAL A 56 1.29 1.30 -5.10
C VAL A 56 2.37 0.23 -5.02
N TYR A 57 2.31 -0.76 -5.90
CA TYR A 57 3.32 -1.80 -6.02
C TYR A 57 3.43 -2.25 -7.47
N GLU A 58 4.54 -2.88 -7.82
CA GLU A 58 4.73 -3.49 -9.14
C GLU A 58 4.15 -4.92 -9.15
N PRO A 59 3.13 -5.21 -9.99
CA PRO A 59 2.60 -6.55 -10.10
C PRO A 59 3.64 -7.53 -10.67
N SER A 60 3.74 -8.71 -10.07
CA SER A 60 4.61 -9.80 -10.54
C SER A 60 3.97 -11.15 -10.22
N LEU A 61 4.11 -12.13 -11.13
CA LEU A 61 3.63 -13.48 -10.92
C LEU A 61 4.33 -14.13 -9.71
N SER A 62 5.63 -13.89 -9.53
CA SER A 62 6.36 -14.40 -8.37
C SER A 62 5.82 -13.85 -7.06
N ILE A 63 5.46 -12.55 -7.04
CA ILE A 63 4.86 -11.91 -5.86
C ILE A 63 3.47 -12.48 -5.61
N TYR A 64 2.68 -12.73 -6.65
CA TYR A 64 1.36 -13.35 -6.53
C TYR A 64 1.45 -14.74 -5.89
N ASP A 65 2.34 -15.61 -6.37
CA ASP A 65 2.52 -16.96 -5.81
C ASP A 65 3.05 -16.93 -4.38
N ASP A 66 3.98 -16.01 -4.08
CA ASP A 66 4.51 -15.80 -2.74
C ASP A 66 3.42 -15.27 -1.78
N LEU A 67 2.56 -14.35 -2.23
CA LEU A 67 1.42 -13.85 -1.45
C LEU A 67 0.43 -14.99 -1.16
N LEU A 68 0.07 -15.77 -2.18
CA LEU A 68 -0.91 -16.86 -2.07
C LEU A 68 -0.40 -18.00 -1.17
N SER A 69 0.89 -18.32 -1.22
CA SER A 69 1.50 -19.31 -0.32
C SER A 69 1.63 -18.77 1.11
N SER A 70 2.01 -17.51 1.28
CA SER A 70 2.17 -16.87 2.59
C SER A 70 0.84 -16.71 3.32
N VAL A 71 -0.23 -16.27 2.64
CA VAL A 71 -1.54 -16.03 3.27
C VAL A 71 -2.15 -17.32 3.84
N LYS A 72 -1.93 -18.48 3.17
CA LYS A 72 -2.42 -19.79 3.63
C LYS A 72 -1.81 -20.27 4.95
N THR A 73 -0.62 -19.76 5.29
CA THR A 73 0.12 -20.17 6.50
C THR A 73 0.17 -19.06 7.54
N THR A 74 -0.33 -17.87 7.23
CA THR A 74 -0.33 -16.72 8.14
C THR A 74 -1.47 -16.86 9.16
N PRO A 75 -1.18 -16.76 10.48
CA PRO A 75 -2.22 -16.71 11.49
C PRO A 75 -3.14 -15.48 11.29
N PRO A 76 -4.47 -15.62 11.45
CA PRO A 76 -5.38 -14.48 11.37
C PRO A 76 -5.06 -13.40 12.42
N THR A 77 -5.22 -12.14 12.03
CA THR A 77 -5.10 -10.98 12.92
C THR A 77 -6.36 -10.12 12.86
N SER A 78 -6.49 -9.18 13.81
CA SER A 78 -7.61 -8.24 13.84
C SER A 78 -7.66 -7.31 12.62
N PHE A 79 -6.50 -7.02 12.01
CA PHE A 79 -6.39 -6.26 10.77
C PHE A 79 -5.81 -7.15 9.67
N ALA A 80 -6.53 -8.23 9.32
CA ALA A 80 -6.04 -9.34 8.50
C ALA A 80 -5.23 -8.92 7.25
N GLU A 81 -5.81 -8.11 6.35
CA GLU A 81 -5.11 -7.66 5.14
C GLU A 81 -3.91 -6.77 5.47
N GLN A 82 -4.12 -5.75 6.30
CA GLN A 82 -3.11 -4.73 6.59
C GLN A 82 -1.91 -5.31 7.35
N ASP A 83 -2.14 -6.14 8.36
CA ASP A 83 -1.08 -6.81 9.11
C ASP A 83 -0.31 -7.78 8.22
N PHE A 84 -1.02 -8.57 7.41
CA PHE A 84 -0.39 -9.49 6.48
C PHE A 84 0.50 -8.75 5.48
N LEU A 85 0.01 -7.68 4.87
CA LEU A 85 0.79 -6.89 3.92
C LEU A 85 1.98 -6.20 4.60
N ASN A 86 1.81 -5.66 5.82
CA ASN A 86 2.90 -5.06 6.59
C ASN A 86 4.00 -6.08 6.91
N MET A 87 3.62 -7.31 7.25
CA MET A 87 4.57 -8.40 7.45
C MET A 87 5.22 -8.84 6.14
N PHE A 88 4.42 -9.01 5.08
CA PHE A 88 4.88 -9.49 3.79
C PHE A 88 5.85 -8.48 3.16
N PHE A 89 5.46 -7.22 3.01
CA PHE A 89 6.28 -6.19 2.35
C PHE A 89 7.23 -5.45 3.28
N ARG A 90 7.46 -5.93 4.51
CA ARG A 90 8.29 -5.26 5.53
C ARG A 90 9.62 -4.71 4.99
N ASP A 91 10.35 -5.52 4.22
CA ASP A 91 11.67 -5.16 3.69
C ASP A 91 11.61 -4.30 2.42
N GLY A 92 10.48 -4.34 1.71
CA GLY A 92 10.21 -3.58 0.49
C GLY A 92 9.46 -2.27 0.72
N TYR A 93 8.99 -2.02 1.94
CA TYR A 93 8.12 -0.88 2.25
C TYR A 93 8.85 0.47 2.11
N LYS A 94 8.23 1.37 1.36
CA LYS A 94 8.65 2.76 1.13
C LYS A 94 7.50 3.72 1.50
N PRO A 95 7.61 4.50 2.60
CA PRO A 95 6.55 5.40 2.99
C PRO A 95 6.37 6.53 1.98
N ILE A 96 5.13 6.82 1.58
CA ILE A 96 4.76 7.99 0.77
C ILE A 96 4.08 9.07 1.65
N PRO A 97 3.98 10.33 1.18
CA PRO A 97 3.38 11.41 1.96
C PRO A 97 1.94 11.11 2.40
N SER A 98 1.58 11.54 3.62
CA SER A 98 0.23 11.29 4.16
C SER A 98 -0.89 11.92 3.34
N ASP A 99 -0.59 12.90 2.48
CA ASP A 99 -1.56 13.53 1.59
C ASP A 99 -2.26 12.54 0.63
N TYR A 100 -1.63 11.40 0.36
CA TYR A 100 -2.16 10.34 -0.51
C TYR A 100 -3.09 9.36 0.21
N ASN A 101 -3.22 9.43 1.54
CA ASN A 101 -4.18 8.63 2.30
C ASN A 101 -5.29 9.53 2.83
N LEU A 102 -6.40 9.53 2.10
CA LEU A 102 -7.49 10.47 2.30
C LEU A 102 -8.34 10.19 3.55
N VAL A 103 -8.20 9.00 4.15
CA VAL A 103 -8.85 8.64 5.43
C VAL A 103 -8.50 9.66 6.52
N HIS A 104 -7.30 10.23 6.46
CA HIS A 104 -6.80 11.13 7.50
C HIS A 104 -7.28 12.58 7.37
N ARG A 105 -7.84 12.95 6.22
CA ARG A 105 -8.15 14.35 5.92
C ARG A 105 -9.56 14.74 6.32
N ILE A 106 -10.42 13.78 6.65
CA ILE A 106 -11.84 14.02 6.92
C ILE A 106 -12.27 13.16 8.11
N GLU A 107 -12.56 13.82 9.23
CA GLU A 107 -13.16 13.14 10.38
C GLU A 107 -14.54 12.62 9.98
N GLU A 108 -14.78 11.31 10.14
CA GLU A 108 -16.04 10.65 9.76
C GLU A 108 -17.26 11.35 10.37
N GLU A 109 -17.12 11.88 11.58
CA GLU A 109 -18.18 12.59 12.32
C GLU A 109 -18.60 13.92 11.65
N ASN A 110 -17.80 14.45 10.72
CA ASN A 110 -18.03 15.70 10.00
C ASN A 110 -18.16 15.53 8.48
N MET A 111 -18.26 14.31 7.94
CA MET A 111 -18.38 14.09 6.49
C MET A 111 -19.74 14.53 5.94
N ASP A 112 -19.84 15.81 5.57
CA ASP A 112 -20.98 16.29 4.81
C ASP A 112 -20.82 16.00 3.30
N ARG A 113 -21.88 16.26 2.52
CA ARG A 113 -21.88 16.00 1.06
C ARG A 113 -20.76 16.74 0.31
N LYS A 114 -20.27 17.87 0.82
CA LYS A 114 -19.18 18.64 0.21
C LYS A 114 -17.84 17.96 0.47
N ASP A 115 -17.64 17.41 1.65
CA ASP A 115 -16.43 16.65 1.99
C ASP A 115 -16.29 15.41 1.13
N ILE A 116 -17.38 14.66 0.92
CA ILE A 116 -17.41 13.51 0.01
C ILE A 116 -17.08 13.95 -1.43
N LYS A 117 -17.66 15.06 -1.91
CA LYS A 117 -17.36 15.58 -3.26
C LYS A 117 -15.89 15.99 -3.39
N LYS A 118 -15.30 16.52 -2.32
CA LYS A 118 -13.87 16.86 -2.28
C LYS A 118 -13.01 15.61 -2.33
N LEU A 119 -13.34 14.55 -1.57
CA LEU A 119 -12.65 13.25 -1.63
C LEU A 119 -12.69 12.66 -3.03
N VAL A 120 -13.88 12.60 -3.63
CA VAL A 120 -14.05 12.06 -4.98
C VAL A 120 -13.21 12.84 -5.98
N LYS A 121 -13.20 14.18 -5.89
CA LYS A 121 -12.36 15.00 -6.75
C LYS A 121 -10.87 14.68 -6.55
N MET A 122 -10.41 14.57 -5.30
CA MET A 122 -9.01 14.25 -5.02
C MET A 122 -8.61 12.87 -5.54
N TRP A 123 -9.48 11.88 -5.45
CA TRP A 123 -9.26 10.56 -6.05
C TRP A 123 -9.14 10.64 -7.57
N TRP A 124 -10.01 11.41 -8.23
CA TRP A 124 -9.89 11.66 -9.68
C TRP A 124 -8.59 12.39 -10.03
N ASP A 125 -8.21 13.42 -9.27
CA ASP A 125 -6.98 14.17 -9.48
C ASP A 125 -5.74 13.25 -9.38
N ILE A 126 -5.75 12.26 -8.48
CA ILE A 126 -4.69 11.24 -8.36
C ILE A 126 -4.77 10.23 -9.51
N TYR A 127 -5.95 9.74 -9.85
CA TYR A 127 -6.14 8.75 -10.91
C TYR A 127 -5.76 9.29 -12.29
N ASP A 128 -6.07 10.55 -12.57
CA ASP A 128 -5.78 11.22 -13.84
C ASP A 128 -4.34 11.78 -13.90
N ASP A 129 -3.56 11.67 -12.82
CA ASP A 129 -2.15 12.08 -12.78
C ASP A 129 -1.27 11.10 -13.56
N LYS A 130 -1.07 11.42 -14.84
CA LYS A 130 -0.20 10.67 -15.76
C LYS A 130 1.27 10.56 -15.32
N SER A 131 1.70 11.32 -14.32
CA SER A 131 3.05 11.15 -13.75
C SER A 131 3.17 9.84 -12.96
N LEU A 132 2.04 9.31 -12.45
CA LEU A 132 1.93 8.03 -11.77
C LEU A 132 1.71 6.85 -12.73
N ASP A 133 1.48 7.12 -14.02
CA ASP A 133 1.39 6.07 -15.04
C ASP A 133 2.67 5.22 -15.02
N TYR A 134 2.49 3.91 -15.02
CA TYR A 134 3.60 2.98 -15.16
C TYR A 134 4.31 3.25 -16.50
N LYS A 135 5.54 3.74 -16.41
CA LYS A 135 6.41 3.93 -17.57
C LYS A 135 7.22 2.66 -17.72
N PRO A 136 6.90 1.78 -18.70
CA PRO A 136 7.78 0.67 -19.00
C PRO A 136 9.14 1.27 -19.35
N THR A 137 10.19 0.82 -18.66
CA THR A 137 11.54 1.20 -19.04
C THR A 137 11.75 0.68 -20.45
N THR A 138 11.74 1.56 -21.44
CA THR A 138 12.15 1.23 -22.79
C THR A 138 13.63 0.89 -22.68
N ILE A 139 13.94 -0.41 -22.71
CA ILE A 139 15.29 -0.90 -22.94
C ILE A 139 15.68 -0.35 -24.32
N SER A 140 16.29 0.83 -24.33
CA SER A 140 16.65 1.59 -25.53
C SER A 140 18.13 1.92 -25.49
N ALA A 141 18.95 0.87 -25.58
CA ALA A 141 20.27 0.83 -26.24
C ALA A 141 20.88 -0.57 -26.04
N PRO A 142 21.68 -1.08 -27.00
CA PRO A 142 22.08 -2.48 -27.03
C PRO A 142 23.12 -2.75 -25.94
N ILE A 143 22.70 -3.39 -24.84
CA ILE A 143 23.65 -4.08 -23.97
C ILE A 143 23.90 -5.45 -24.63
N VAL A 144 24.77 -5.42 -25.63
CA VAL A 144 25.61 -6.59 -25.87
C VAL A 144 26.47 -6.72 -24.61
N ALA A 145 26.38 -7.88 -23.98
CA ALA A 145 27.12 -8.37 -22.82
C ALA A 145 26.46 -8.19 -21.43
N ALA A 146 25.99 -9.34 -20.93
CA ALA A 146 25.87 -9.72 -19.52
C ALA A 146 24.65 -9.22 -18.73
N ALA A 147 23.47 -9.71 -19.10
CA ALA A 147 22.56 -10.41 -18.17
C ALA A 147 21.42 -10.99 -19.00
N GLU A 148 21.15 -12.29 -18.86
CA GLU A 148 19.99 -12.95 -19.47
C GLU A 148 18.71 -12.36 -18.84
N VAL A 149 18.15 -11.34 -19.48
CA VAL A 149 16.78 -10.90 -19.20
C VAL A 149 15.87 -11.87 -19.93
N ASP A 150 15.21 -12.71 -19.15
CA ASP A 150 14.28 -13.71 -19.64
C ASP A 150 13.09 -13.04 -20.35
N HIS A 151 13.15 -13.03 -21.68
CA HIS A 151 12.08 -12.54 -22.55
C HIS A 151 10.78 -13.32 -22.40
N GLU A 152 10.83 -14.53 -21.84
CA GLU A 152 9.68 -15.41 -21.62
C GLU A 152 8.78 -14.86 -20.50
N GLY A 153 9.35 -14.34 -19.41
CA GLY A 153 8.60 -13.76 -18.29
C GLY A 153 7.79 -12.50 -18.63
N ILE A 154 8.29 -11.65 -19.54
CA ILE A 154 7.55 -10.46 -20.01
C ILE A 154 6.37 -10.87 -20.89
N ALA A 155 6.57 -11.84 -21.77
CA ALA A 155 5.50 -12.39 -22.59
C ALA A 155 4.45 -13.11 -21.75
N GLU A 156 4.86 -13.82 -20.70
CA GLU A 156 3.98 -14.52 -19.77
C GLU A 156 3.13 -13.55 -18.94
N LEU A 157 3.70 -12.42 -18.48
CA LEU A 157 2.95 -11.36 -17.79
C LEU A 157 1.90 -10.73 -18.69
N LEU A 158 2.25 -10.39 -19.94
CA LEU A 158 1.31 -9.82 -20.92
C LEU A 158 0.22 -10.83 -21.32
N ALA A 159 0.58 -12.11 -21.45
CA ALA A 159 -0.37 -13.18 -21.72
C ALA A 159 -1.30 -13.44 -20.52
N ALA A 160 -0.79 -13.36 -19.28
CA ALA A 160 -1.59 -13.48 -18.07
C ALA A 160 -2.58 -12.31 -17.93
N LEU A 161 -2.14 -11.07 -18.16
CA LEU A 161 -3.00 -9.89 -18.17
C LEU A 161 -4.07 -9.96 -19.27
N SER A 162 -3.72 -10.50 -20.45
CA SER A 162 -4.67 -10.76 -21.54
C SER A 162 -5.65 -11.89 -21.22
N LYS A 163 -5.26 -12.90 -20.43
CA LYS A 163 -6.09 -14.04 -20.03
C LYS A 163 -6.95 -13.75 -18.79
N SER A 164 -6.54 -12.82 -17.93
CA SER A 164 -7.33 -12.39 -16.77
C SER A 164 -8.65 -11.73 -17.14
N GLY A 165 -8.85 -11.40 -18.42
CA GLY A 165 -10.08 -10.76 -18.91
C GLY A 165 -10.23 -9.36 -18.34
N ILE A 166 -11.02 -8.54 -19.02
CA ILE A 166 -11.60 -7.37 -18.37
C ILE A 166 -12.41 -7.93 -17.20
N VAL A 167 -11.94 -7.73 -15.96
CA VAL A 167 -12.76 -7.96 -14.78
C VAL A 167 -14.00 -7.10 -15.01
N LYS A 168 -15.14 -7.73 -15.33
CA LYS A 168 -16.43 -7.06 -15.28
C LYS A 168 -16.58 -6.60 -13.83
N ILE A 169 -16.29 -5.33 -13.57
CA ILE A 169 -16.63 -4.67 -12.33
C ILE A 169 -18.16 -4.72 -12.28
N ILE A 170 -18.69 -5.69 -11.54
CA ILE A 170 -20.10 -5.72 -11.20
C ILE A 170 -20.28 -4.52 -10.30
N SER A 171 -20.94 -3.47 -10.81
CA SER A 171 -21.33 -2.33 -10.01
C SER A 171 -22.16 -2.85 -8.84
N THR A 172 -21.67 -2.66 -7.62
CA THR A 172 -22.49 -2.85 -6.42
C THR A 172 -23.73 -1.97 -6.52
N PRO A 173 -24.93 -2.46 -6.16
CA PRO A 173 -26.11 -1.61 -6.11
C PRO A 173 -25.85 -0.43 -5.16
N PRO A 174 -26.46 0.75 -5.42
CA PRO A 174 -26.33 1.89 -4.53
C PRO A 174 -26.78 1.50 -3.13
N ALA A 175 -25.96 1.80 -2.12
CA ALA A 175 -26.38 1.70 -0.73
C ALA A 175 -27.61 2.61 -0.52
N ALA A 176 -28.62 2.07 0.17
CA ALA A 176 -29.86 2.77 0.52
C ALA A 176 -29.61 3.91 1.52
#